data_AF-A0A429FWP3-F1
#
_entry.id   AF-A0A429FWP3-F1
#
_cell.length_a   1.000
_cell.length_b   1.000
_cell.length_c   1.000
_cell.angle_alpha   90.00
_cell.angle_beta   90.00
_cell.angle_gamma   90.00
#
_symmetry.space_group_name_H-M   'P 1'
#
loop_
_entity.id
_entity.type
_entity.pdbx_description
1 polymer ?
#
loop_
_entity_poly.entity_id
_entity_poly.type
_entity_poly.pdbx_seq_one_letter_code
_entity_poly.pdbx_strand_id
1 'polypeptide(L)'
;MTDANVTAERADARTKFPLTRKTSLYRLREAGETGEEDLRAFVLPRYLDREGFTTRVVDGEGLRGLLVSGTIAPGPADWCEVLSILSGHLVAEANQTALGLLVVRTHAATYGLTYGMGHLMIDPARIDPGFGIDFAVRCLTEERITKVRRQLMDARGRTDENSATGGEHIRGFGIEQFGEIVSQISGQITGVPLTFTRDGKRTAHVTGTDRSIKIHLGSTPASLLHDIRQVEEVCARPNPLSEFEFIAQVRPLAPKSQRAQHLDTHLDVMLGEVDKNRVGLAVPSECRDRYEFAESFKVSIAGNVQQMTELDVDDLVAAVRHRPDASRLQTLREGRIEMFADTDGADRLSRKVPADHWLTAEVSDDVVHHFYWQGRWYEIGANYLTVIEQRIAELLAQPVSVVLPPWTKGDGHDEGWYNEQIAKQDSYVLLDKDTVRTKRLRGGGLELGDVLGPNGQFICVKKAEKTAALNHLFAQGRVAIETLRYDREARAKFLDKLGHLAPGHPLDPALSSPTLVYAILLKDGVPLTSQSLFAFAKVSLLHAATALQGMGVCVEIAPISRTRSTGAADGQVKKLAVD
;
A
#
# COMPACT_ATOMS: atom_id res chain seq x y z
N MET A 1 63.45 0.18 -15.13
CA MET A 1 62.65 0.65 -16.28
C MET A 1 61.40 1.29 -15.73
N THR A 2 61.25 2.58 -15.98
CA THR A 2 60.42 3.56 -15.28
C THR A 2 58.92 3.43 -15.56
N ASP A 3 58.10 3.83 -14.58
CA ASP A 3 56.63 3.95 -14.51
C ASP A 3 55.92 4.70 -15.67
N ALA A 4 56.66 5.12 -16.70
CA ALA A 4 56.12 5.84 -17.85
C ALA A 4 55.50 4.93 -18.93
N ASN A 5 55.75 3.62 -18.90
CA ASN A 5 55.28 2.70 -19.93
C ASN A 5 53.94 2.01 -19.61
N VAL A 6 53.44 2.08 -18.37
CA VAL A 6 52.11 1.53 -18.02
C VAL A 6 50.99 2.53 -18.38
N THR A 7 51.31 3.81 -18.51
CA THR A 7 50.37 4.88 -18.88
C THR A 7 50.17 5.04 -20.40
N ALA A 8 51.07 4.50 -21.24
CA ALA A 8 51.01 4.66 -22.69
C ALA A 8 50.21 3.55 -23.40
N GLU A 9 50.26 2.30 -22.94
CA GLU A 9 49.59 1.17 -23.63
C GLU A 9 48.09 1.03 -23.34
N ARG A 10 47.54 1.77 -22.36
CA ARG A 10 46.07 1.83 -22.13
C ARG A 10 45.35 2.94 -22.90
N ALA A 11 46.09 3.78 -23.63
CA ALA A 11 45.51 4.92 -24.34
C ALA A 11 44.86 4.57 -25.70
N ASP A 12 45.12 3.37 -26.26
CA ASP A 12 44.75 3.04 -27.65
C ASP A 12 43.67 1.95 -27.82
N ALA A 13 42.94 1.66 -26.75
CA ALA A 13 41.66 0.96 -26.84
C ALA A 13 40.57 1.88 -26.29
N ARG A 14 40.09 2.84 -27.11
CA ARG A 14 38.86 3.59 -26.81
C ARG A 14 37.68 2.63 -26.83
N THR A 15 37.51 1.85 -25.77
CA THR A 15 36.25 1.21 -25.43
C THR A 15 35.22 2.34 -25.39
N LYS A 16 34.22 2.32 -26.28
CA LYS A 16 33.14 3.31 -26.29
C LYS A 16 32.44 3.25 -24.92
N PHE A 17 32.84 4.09 -23.98
CA PHE A 17 32.13 4.23 -22.71
C PHE A 17 30.69 4.62 -23.03
N PRO A 18 29.69 3.98 -22.40
CA PRO A 18 28.31 4.33 -22.64
C PRO A 18 28.10 5.79 -22.24
N LEU A 19 27.55 6.61 -23.16
CA LEU A 19 27.30 8.04 -22.96
C LEU A 19 26.42 8.35 -21.74
N THR A 20 25.65 7.35 -21.28
CA THR A 20 24.77 7.43 -20.12
C THR A 20 24.74 6.09 -19.38
N ARG A 21 24.30 6.10 -18.12
CA ARG A 21 24.09 4.90 -17.31
C ARG A 21 22.80 5.00 -16.51
N LYS A 22 22.03 3.91 -16.43
CA LYS A 22 20.90 3.81 -15.51
C LYS A 22 21.42 3.83 -14.07
N THR A 23 21.07 4.89 -13.34
CA THR A 23 21.63 5.23 -12.03
C THR A 23 20.49 5.58 -11.07
N SER A 24 20.61 5.16 -9.82
CA SER A 24 19.68 5.59 -8.77
C SER A 24 20.16 6.92 -8.19
N LEU A 25 19.28 7.91 -8.20
CA LEU A 25 19.49 9.27 -7.72
C LEU A 25 18.56 9.51 -6.52
N TYR A 26 19.14 9.99 -5.42
CA TYR A 26 18.45 10.34 -4.19
C TYR A 26 18.56 11.86 -4.00
N ARG A 27 17.46 12.53 -3.63
CA ARG A 27 17.52 13.91 -3.12
C ARG A 27 17.74 13.87 -1.62
N LEU A 28 18.70 14.64 -1.13
CA LEU A 28 19.15 14.63 0.26
C LEU A 28 18.82 15.97 0.93
N ARG A 29 18.22 15.91 2.12
CA ARG A 29 17.77 17.04 2.91
C ARG A 29 18.91 17.57 3.78
N GLU A 30 19.20 18.85 3.63
CA GLU A 30 20.15 19.58 4.46
C GLU A 30 19.50 19.93 5.81
N ALA A 31 20.30 20.04 6.87
CA ALA A 31 19.79 20.40 8.20
C ALA A 31 19.59 21.93 8.36
N GLY A 32 20.21 22.74 7.49
CA GLY A 32 20.17 24.21 7.49
C GLY A 32 19.96 24.79 6.09
N GLU A 33 20.45 26.01 5.84
CA GLU A 33 20.38 26.65 4.52
C GLU A 33 21.23 25.90 3.48
N THR A 34 20.72 25.83 2.25
CA THR A 34 21.34 25.08 1.15
C THR A 34 22.76 25.60 0.87
N GLY A 35 23.77 24.75 1.09
CA GLY A 35 25.13 24.99 0.59
C GLY A 35 26.25 25.01 1.63
N GLU A 36 25.96 25.07 2.93
CA GLU A 36 26.99 25.19 3.97
C GLU A 36 27.38 23.86 4.64
N GLU A 37 26.53 22.83 4.57
CA GLU A 37 26.75 21.58 5.31
C GLU A 37 27.84 20.70 4.66
N ASP A 38 28.72 20.06 5.44
CA ASP A 38 29.71 19.11 4.91
C ASP A 38 28.99 17.91 4.26
N LEU A 39 29.40 17.54 3.03
CA LEU A 39 28.86 16.39 2.31
C LEU A 39 29.05 15.06 3.04
N ARG A 40 30.00 14.99 3.99
CA ARG A 40 30.17 13.82 4.87
C ARG A 40 28.96 13.57 5.77
N ALA A 41 28.18 14.61 6.12
CA ALA A 41 27.02 14.49 6.99
C ALA A 41 25.85 13.68 6.38
N PHE A 42 25.89 13.41 5.07
CA PHE A 42 24.91 12.57 4.38
C PHE A 42 25.30 11.09 4.33
N VAL A 43 26.52 10.75 4.77
CA VAL A 43 27.06 9.40 4.75
C VAL A 43 27.12 8.87 6.17
N LEU A 44 26.70 7.62 6.38
CA LEU A 44 26.81 6.97 7.69
C LEU A 44 28.29 6.88 8.11
N PRO A 45 28.67 7.33 9.33
CA PRO A 45 30.07 7.44 9.76
C PRO A 45 30.90 6.16 9.59
N ARG A 46 30.27 5.00 9.82
CA ARG A 46 30.90 3.67 9.65
C ARG A 46 31.42 3.35 8.25
N TYR A 47 31.12 4.15 7.23
CA TYR A 47 31.63 3.97 5.87
C TYR A 47 32.69 5.01 5.49
N LEU A 48 32.85 6.07 6.29
CA LEU A 48 33.84 7.12 6.02
C LEU A 48 35.25 6.69 6.42
N ASP A 49 35.37 6.00 7.56
CA ASP A 49 36.66 5.65 8.19
C ASP A 49 36.90 4.13 8.27
N ARG A 50 36.12 3.33 7.55
CA ARG A 50 36.23 1.87 7.57
C ARG A 50 37.32 1.37 6.63
N GLU A 51 38.08 0.37 7.08
CA GLU A 51 39.05 -0.33 6.24
C GLU A 51 38.38 -0.94 5.00
N GLY A 52 39.00 -0.77 3.82
CA GLY A 52 38.42 -1.16 2.53
C GLY A 52 37.50 -0.11 1.88
N PHE A 53 37.27 1.04 2.55
CA PHE A 53 36.56 2.18 1.99
C PHE A 53 37.50 3.36 1.73
N THR A 54 37.16 4.13 0.71
CA THR A 54 37.89 5.33 0.29
C THR A 54 36.91 6.48 0.16
N THR A 55 37.30 7.62 0.73
CA THR A 55 36.53 8.85 0.67
C THR A 55 37.37 9.93 -0.02
N ARG A 56 36.84 10.53 -1.09
CA ARG A 56 37.54 11.55 -1.89
C ARG A 56 36.62 12.73 -2.18
N VAL A 57 37.11 13.94 -1.92
CA VAL A 57 36.43 15.15 -2.38
C VAL A 57 36.59 15.24 -3.89
N VAL A 58 35.49 15.57 -4.58
CA VAL A 58 35.46 15.79 -6.03
C VAL A 58 35.18 17.27 -6.25
N ASP A 59 36.14 17.98 -6.82
CA ASP A 59 35.99 19.36 -7.26
C ASP A 59 36.62 19.50 -8.64
N GLY A 60 35.80 19.66 -9.67
CA GLY A 60 36.26 19.73 -11.06
C GLY A 60 35.11 19.75 -12.07
N GLU A 61 35.31 20.46 -13.19
CA GLU A 61 34.30 20.61 -14.27
C GLU A 61 32.91 21.08 -13.78
N GLY A 62 32.89 21.90 -12.72
CA GLY A 62 31.66 22.41 -12.10
C GLY A 62 30.97 21.43 -11.14
N LEU A 63 31.49 20.22 -10.99
CA LEU A 63 30.97 19.22 -10.05
C LEU A 63 31.67 19.38 -8.70
N ARG A 64 30.87 19.69 -7.67
CA ARG A 64 31.29 19.71 -6.27
C ARG A 64 30.64 18.53 -5.55
N GLY A 65 31.45 17.63 -5.02
CA GLY A 65 30.95 16.37 -4.51
C GLY A 65 31.88 15.63 -3.57
N LEU A 66 31.38 14.50 -3.07
CA LEU A 66 32.08 13.54 -2.24
C LEU A 66 31.89 12.14 -2.84
N LEU A 67 32.97 11.50 -3.25
CA LEU A 67 32.98 10.12 -3.68
C LEU A 67 33.35 9.22 -2.51
N VAL A 68 32.48 8.26 -2.20
CA VAL A 68 32.76 7.17 -1.26
C VAL A 68 32.64 5.86 -2.02
N SER A 69 33.68 5.02 -1.96
CA SER A 69 33.66 3.70 -2.58
C SER A 69 34.45 2.68 -1.78
N GLY A 70 33.96 1.45 -1.75
CA GLY A 70 34.62 0.36 -1.04
C GLY A 70 33.96 -0.99 -1.30
N THR A 71 34.55 -2.03 -0.74
CA THR A 71 34.01 -3.39 -0.80
C THR A 71 33.80 -3.95 0.61
N ILE A 72 32.80 -4.81 0.75
CA ILE A 72 32.56 -5.60 1.96
C ILE A 72 32.71 -7.06 1.57
N ALA A 73 33.60 -7.77 2.27
CA ALA A 73 33.79 -9.21 2.16
C ALA A 73 33.57 -9.81 3.56
N PRO A 74 32.43 -10.47 3.82
CA PRO A 74 32.13 -11.05 5.13
C PRO A 74 32.90 -12.35 5.43
N GLY A 75 33.67 -12.88 4.46
CA GLY A 75 34.36 -14.17 4.57
C GLY A 75 33.86 -15.15 3.51
N PRO A 76 34.18 -16.46 3.65
CA PRO A 76 33.65 -17.52 2.81
C PRO A 76 32.12 -17.55 2.86
N ALA A 77 31.48 -17.93 1.75
CA ALA A 77 30.04 -18.13 1.73
C ALA A 77 29.64 -19.36 2.57
N ASP A 78 28.48 -19.29 3.21
CA ASP A 78 27.90 -20.33 4.07
C ASP A 78 27.81 -21.70 3.37
N TRP A 79 27.41 -21.72 2.10
CA TRP A 79 27.31 -22.95 1.30
C TRP A 79 28.66 -23.60 0.97
N CYS A 80 29.78 -22.92 1.19
CA CYS A 80 31.11 -23.47 0.91
C CYS A 80 31.41 -24.70 1.78
N GLU A 81 31.00 -24.68 3.06
CA GLU A 81 31.20 -25.83 3.95
C GLU A 81 30.39 -27.04 3.48
N VAL A 82 29.08 -26.84 3.24
CA VAL A 82 28.18 -27.89 2.76
C VAL A 82 28.66 -28.46 1.43
N LEU A 83 29.03 -27.60 0.47
CA LEU A 83 29.51 -28.05 -0.83
C LEU A 83 30.86 -28.76 -0.72
N SER A 84 31.70 -28.38 0.24
CA SER A 84 32.95 -29.09 0.51
C SER A 84 32.70 -30.51 1.02
N ILE A 85 31.74 -30.66 1.93
CA ILE A 85 31.33 -31.97 2.46
C ILE A 85 30.73 -32.84 1.35
N LEU A 86 29.83 -32.28 0.54
CA LEU A 86 29.14 -33.02 -0.52
C LEU A 86 30.07 -33.42 -1.68
N SER A 87 31.01 -32.56 -2.03
CA SER A 87 31.93 -32.81 -3.16
C SER A 87 33.19 -33.57 -2.76
N GLY A 88 33.55 -33.59 -1.47
CA GLY A 88 34.84 -34.08 -1.00
C GLY A 88 36.02 -33.17 -1.38
N HIS A 89 35.76 -31.98 -1.93
CA HIS A 89 36.77 -31.01 -2.34
C HIS A 89 36.61 -29.73 -1.52
N LEU A 90 37.71 -29.10 -1.10
CA LEU A 90 37.63 -27.81 -0.43
C LEU A 90 37.09 -26.75 -1.40
N VAL A 91 35.95 -26.16 -1.03
CA VAL A 91 35.33 -25.00 -1.67
C VAL A 91 35.50 -23.81 -0.73
N ALA A 92 36.06 -22.70 -1.24
CA ALA A 92 36.37 -21.53 -0.44
C ALA A 92 36.11 -20.23 -1.23
N GLU A 93 34.86 -20.05 -1.65
CA GLU A 93 34.42 -18.86 -2.37
C GLU A 93 33.89 -17.79 -1.41
N ALA A 94 34.08 -16.51 -1.75
CA ALA A 94 33.64 -15.38 -0.92
C ALA A 94 32.86 -14.35 -1.74
N ASN A 95 31.74 -13.89 -1.18
CA ASN A 95 30.95 -12.82 -1.78
C ASN A 95 31.60 -11.46 -1.51
N GLN A 96 32.06 -10.78 -2.56
CA GLN A 96 32.54 -9.39 -2.46
C GLN A 96 31.45 -8.42 -2.92
N THR A 97 30.90 -7.66 -1.99
CA THR A 97 29.87 -6.66 -2.29
C THR A 97 30.54 -5.30 -2.53
N ALA A 98 30.39 -4.74 -3.73
CA ALA A 98 30.90 -3.41 -4.07
C ALA A 98 29.87 -2.30 -3.77
N LEU A 99 30.35 -1.21 -3.17
CA LEU A 99 29.58 -0.04 -2.80
C LEU A 99 30.21 1.21 -3.44
N GLY A 100 29.41 2.01 -4.13
CA GLY A 100 29.82 3.32 -4.63
C GLY A 100 28.73 4.37 -4.41
N LEU A 101 29.10 5.52 -3.87
CA LEU A 101 28.22 6.67 -3.65
C LEU A 101 28.97 7.92 -4.11
N LEU A 102 28.35 8.67 -5.01
CA LEU A 102 28.79 10.02 -5.34
C LEU A 102 27.72 11.00 -4.82
N VAL A 103 28.05 11.75 -3.79
CA VAL A 103 27.23 12.87 -3.33
C VAL A 103 27.63 14.10 -4.14
N VAL A 104 26.67 14.78 -4.76
CA VAL A 104 26.88 15.97 -5.59
C VAL A 104 26.00 17.09 -5.08
N ARG A 105 26.56 18.29 -4.98
CA ARG A 105 25.82 19.50 -4.61
C ARG A 105 25.59 20.37 -5.85
N THR A 106 24.35 20.83 -6.00
CA THR A 106 23.97 21.88 -6.96
C THR A 106 23.59 23.15 -6.21
N HIS A 107 23.11 24.17 -6.93
CA HIS A 107 22.55 25.37 -6.31
C HIS A 107 21.17 25.12 -5.69
N ALA A 108 20.45 24.09 -6.12
CA ALA A 108 19.08 23.82 -5.67
C ALA A 108 19.02 22.80 -4.53
N ALA A 109 19.83 21.74 -4.59
CA ALA A 109 19.82 20.65 -3.61
C ALA A 109 21.11 19.83 -3.61
N THR A 110 21.21 18.91 -2.66
CA THR A 110 22.25 17.88 -2.62
C THR A 110 21.66 16.53 -3.06
N TYR A 111 22.40 15.81 -3.90
CA TYR A 111 21.97 14.55 -4.50
C TYR A 111 22.97 13.43 -4.23
N GLY A 112 22.48 12.21 -4.02
CA GLY A 112 23.30 10.99 -3.90
C GLY A 112 23.09 10.08 -5.11
N LEU A 113 24.17 9.76 -5.83
CA LEU A 113 24.18 8.77 -6.92
C LEU A 113 24.78 7.47 -6.41
N THR A 114 24.01 6.38 -6.48
CA THR A 114 24.44 5.09 -5.91
C THR A 114 24.75 4.07 -6.99
N TYR A 115 25.81 3.30 -6.75
CA TYR A 115 26.29 2.20 -7.58
C TYR A 115 26.47 0.94 -6.71
N GLY A 116 26.09 -0.22 -7.23
CA GLY A 116 26.06 -1.46 -6.44
C GLY A 116 25.19 -1.27 -5.18
N MET A 117 25.74 -1.61 -4.02
CA MET A 117 25.07 -1.45 -2.72
C MET A 117 25.33 -0.08 -2.06
N GLY A 118 25.72 0.93 -2.84
CA GLY A 118 26.07 2.25 -2.32
C GLY A 118 24.95 3.01 -1.59
N HIS A 119 23.69 2.66 -1.83
CA HIS A 119 22.55 3.24 -1.10
C HIS A 119 22.59 2.94 0.41
N LEU A 120 23.26 1.86 0.82
CA LEU A 120 23.47 1.52 2.23
C LEU A 120 24.36 2.53 2.96
N MET A 121 25.14 3.33 2.22
CA MET A 121 26.03 4.33 2.81
C MET A 121 25.31 5.64 3.13
N ILE A 122 24.16 5.93 2.51
CA ILE A 122 23.40 7.14 2.74
C ILE A 122 22.71 7.07 4.11
N ASP A 123 22.79 8.13 4.90
CA ASP A 123 21.97 8.25 6.11
C ASP A 123 20.48 8.35 5.73
N PRO A 124 19.64 7.37 6.11
CA PRO A 124 18.22 7.34 5.77
C PRO A 124 17.44 8.56 6.25
N ALA A 125 17.85 9.19 7.35
CA ALA A 125 17.18 10.36 7.90
C ALA A 125 17.30 11.57 6.95
N ARG A 126 18.37 11.59 6.16
CA ARG A 126 18.70 12.62 5.20
C ARG A 126 18.02 12.42 3.86
N ILE A 127 17.48 11.24 3.56
CA ILE A 127 16.76 11.02 2.30
C ILE A 127 15.43 11.80 2.32
N ASP A 128 15.18 12.50 1.21
CA ASP A 128 13.93 13.20 1.01
C ASP A 128 12.78 12.22 0.69
N PRO A 129 11.76 12.10 1.56
CA PRO A 129 10.61 11.25 1.28
C PRO A 129 9.86 11.68 0.03
N GLY A 130 9.42 10.70 -0.75
CA GLY A 130 8.52 10.93 -1.88
C GLY A 130 9.20 11.55 -3.09
N PHE A 131 10.49 11.93 -3.02
CA PHE A 131 11.22 12.55 -4.13
C PHE A 131 11.01 11.82 -5.47
N GLY A 132 11.08 10.48 -5.45
CA GLY A 132 10.94 9.72 -6.68
C GLY A 132 9.53 9.68 -7.25
N ILE A 133 8.52 9.58 -6.39
CA ILE A 133 7.11 9.66 -6.78
C ILE A 133 6.78 11.07 -7.28
N ASP A 134 7.20 12.09 -6.53
CA ASP A 134 6.99 13.51 -6.81
C ASP A 134 7.56 13.93 -8.18
N PHE A 135 8.77 13.46 -8.51
CA PHE A 135 9.35 13.62 -9.85
C PHE A 135 8.54 12.88 -10.92
N ALA A 136 8.19 11.62 -10.68
CA ALA A 136 7.57 10.76 -11.67
C ALA A 136 6.18 11.26 -12.09
N VAL A 137 5.32 11.65 -11.14
CA VAL A 137 3.95 12.14 -11.43
C VAL A 137 3.92 13.46 -12.22
N ARG A 138 5.06 14.13 -12.41
CA ARG A 138 5.21 15.38 -13.18
C ARG A 138 5.74 15.19 -14.60
N CYS A 139 6.13 13.98 -14.97
CA CYS A 139 6.76 13.73 -16.28
C CYS A 139 6.41 12.39 -16.93
N LEU A 140 5.72 11.49 -16.24
CA LEU A 140 5.26 10.21 -16.80
C LEU A 140 4.19 10.40 -17.88
N THR A 141 4.20 9.50 -18.87
CA THR A 141 3.13 9.37 -19.86
C THR A 141 2.09 8.39 -19.35
N GLU A 142 0.83 8.82 -19.26
CA GLU A 142 -0.27 8.02 -18.67
C GLU A 142 -0.47 6.67 -19.35
N GLU A 143 -0.27 6.55 -20.67
CA GLU A 143 -0.45 5.32 -21.47
C GLU A 143 0.74 4.36 -21.43
N ARG A 144 1.86 4.76 -20.81
CA ARG A 144 3.14 4.05 -20.89
C ARG A 144 3.68 3.70 -19.50
N ILE A 145 2.78 3.41 -18.58
CA ILE A 145 3.12 2.95 -17.24
C ILE A 145 3.38 1.44 -17.28
N THR A 146 4.52 1.05 -16.75
CA THR A 146 5.00 -0.35 -16.81
C THR A 146 4.94 -1.04 -15.47
N LYS A 147 4.92 -0.28 -14.37
CA LYS A 147 4.93 -0.84 -13.02
C LYS A 147 4.34 0.15 -12.04
N VAL A 148 3.45 -0.34 -11.18
CA VAL A 148 2.94 0.40 -10.03
C VAL A 148 3.03 -0.51 -8.82
N ARG A 149 3.55 0.05 -7.72
CA ARG A 149 3.51 -0.57 -6.41
C ARG A 149 2.73 0.32 -5.48
N ARG A 150 1.79 -0.30 -4.76
CA ARG A 150 0.91 0.37 -3.83
C ARG A 150 0.90 -0.35 -2.50
N GLN A 151 0.81 0.43 -1.45
CA GLN A 151 0.61 -0.03 -0.09
C GLN A 151 -0.85 0.20 0.24
N LEU A 152 -1.60 -0.87 0.43
CA LEU A 152 -2.97 -0.77 0.92
C LEU A 152 -2.89 -0.45 2.41
N MET A 153 -3.63 0.57 2.81
CA MET A 153 -3.58 1.08 4.17
C MET A 153 -4.56 0.38 5.11
N ASP A 154 -4.77 -0.93 4.97
CA ASP A 154 -5.59 -1.70 5.91
C ASP A 154 -4.74 -2.31 7.04
N ALA A 155 -5.40 -2.90 8.05
CA ALA A 155 -4.73 -3.58 9.16
C ALA A 155 -3.84 -4.77 8.72
N ARG A 156 -3.93 -5.22 7.47
CA ARG A 156 -3.09 -6.30 6.93
C ARG A 156 -1.80 -5.79 6.32
N GLY A 157 -1.63 -4.48 6.15
CA GLY A 157 -0.41 -3.87 5.62
C GLY A 157 0.04 -4.46 4.28
N ARG A 158 -0.92 -4.77 3.41
CA ARG A 158 -0.67 -5.44 2.13
C ARG A 158 0.06 -4.53 1.14
N THR A 159 1.09 -5.07 0.47
CA THR A 159 1.67 -4.47 -0.72
C THR A 159 1.14 -5.18 -1.96
N ASP A 160 0.62 -4.42 -2.91
CA ASP A 160 0.32 -4.90 -4.26
C ASP A 160 1.36 -4.35 -5.24
N GLU A 161 1.82 -5.20 -6.16
CA GLU A 161 2.71 -4.82 -7.25
C GLU A 161 2.14 -5.34 -8.58
N ASN A 162 1.86 -4.41 -9.48
CA ASN A 162 1.30 -4.70 -10.79
C ASN A 162 2.31 -4.24 -11.85
N SER A 163 2.54 -5.09 -12.86
CA SER A 163 3.49 -4.81 -13.95
C SER A 163 2.86 -5.11 -15.31
N ALA A 164 3.08 -4.22 -16.27
CA ALA A 164 2.65 -4.34 -17.65
C ALA A 164 3.86 -4.25 -18.59
N THR A 165 4.12 -5.30 -19.37
CA THR A 165 5.32 -5.43 -20.21
C THR A 165 5.34 -4.43 -21.37
N GLY A 166 4.20 -4.14 -21.98
CA GLY A 166 4.07 -3.18 -23.10
C GLY A 166 3.89 -1.72 -22.70
N GLY A 167 3.71 -1.46 -21.40
CA GLY A 167 3.09 -0.22 -20.91
C GLY A 167 1.56 -0.29 -20.99
N GLU A 168 0.90 0.33 -20.02
CA GLU A 168 -0.55 0.42 -19.90
C GLU A 168 -0.94 1.80 -19.37
N HIS A 169 -2.20 2.18 -19.60
CA HIS A 169 -2.80 3.37 -19.03
C HIS A 169 -2.77 3.33 -17.49
N ILE A 170 -2.47 4.44 -16.81
CA ILE A 170 -2.39 4.50 -15.33
C ILE A 170 -3.64 3.95 -14.62
N ARG A 171 -4.83 4.26 -15.14
CA ARG A 171 -6.13 3.71 -14.70
C ARG A 171 -6.23 2.17 -14.79
N GLY A 172 -5.52 1.54 -15.73
CA GLY A 172 -5.52 0.07 -15.91
C GLY A 172 -4.82 -0.69 -14.77
N PHE A 173 -3.92 -0.02 -14.05
CA PHE A 173 -3.30 -0.58 -12.83
C PHE A 173 -4.28 -0.68 -11.66
N GLY A 174 -5.50 -0.16 -11.82
CA GLY A 174 -6.55 -0.24 -10.81
C GLY A 174 -6.18 0.49 -9.53
N ILE A 175 -5.31 1.51 -9.60
CA ILE A 175 -4.90 2.28 -8.43
C ILE A 175 -6.15 2.90 -7.84
N GLU A 176 -6.44 2.48 -6.63
CA GLU A 176 -7.56 3.00 -5.89
C GLU A 176 -7.13 4.40 -5.52
N GLN A 177 -7.93 5.38 -5.92
CA GLN A 177 -7.60 6.75 -5.56
C GLN A 177 -7.52 6.84 -4.01
N PHE A 178 -8.29 5.99 -3.30
CA PHE A 178 -8.61 6.10 -1.90
C PHE A 178 -7.88 5.05 -1.04
N GLY A 179 -7.09 5.49 -0.05
CA GLY A 179 -6.54 4.58 0.97
C GLY A 179 -5.31 3.77 0.52
N GLU A 180 -4.64 4.16 -0.56
CA GLU A 180 -3.41 3.54 -1.04
C GLU A 180 -2.26 4.56 -1.09
N ILE A 181 -1.06 4.18 -0.64
CA ILE A 181 0.17 4.93 -0.97
C ILE A 181 0.85 4.27 -2.15
N VAL A 182 1.03 5.03 -3.23
CA VAL A 182 1.93 4.62 -4.31
C VAL A 182 3.37 4.77 -3.82
N SER A 183 4.02 3.64 -3.55
CA SER A 183 5.40 3.57 -3.10
C SER A 183 6.39 3.41 -4.25
N GLN A 184 5.91 3.00 -5.43
CA GLN A 184 6.70 2.96 -6.66
C GLN A 184 5.82 3.17 -7.90
N ILE A 185 6.34 3.94 -8.85
CA ILE A 185 5.75 4.05 -10.18
C ILE A 185 6.86 4.05 -11.24
N SER A 186 6.69 3.29 -12.31
CA SER A 186 7.65 3.24 -13.41
C SER A 186 6.97 3.34 -14.76
N GLY A 187 7.56 4.10 -15.67
CA GLY A 187 7.03 4.26 -17.02
C GLY A 187 7.91 5.13 -17.90
N GLN A 188 7.45 5.34 -19.12
CA GLN A 188 8.10 6.28 -20.03
C GLN A 188 7.81 7.72 -19.61
N ILE A 189 8.82 8.58 -19.76
CA ILE A 189 8.68 10.02 -19.52
C ILE A 189 8.77 10.80 -20.81
N THR A 190 8.13 11.96 -20.83
CA THR A 190 8.14 12.91 -21.95
C THR A 190 8.44 14.32 -21.46
N GLY A 191 8.95 15.18 -22.33
CA GLY A 191 9.19 16.60 -22.00
C GLY A 191 10.29 16.82 -20.95
N VAL A 192 11.25 15.90 -20.84
CA VAL A 192 12.46 16.04 -20.01
C VAL A 192 13.68 15.77 -20.90
N PRO A 193 14.38 16.81 -21.39
CA PRO A 193 15.47 16.68 -22.35
C PRO A 193 16.76 16.17 -21.69
N LEU A 194 16.78 14.90 -21.29
CA LEU A 194 17.96 14.25 -20.70
C LEU A 194 19.04 13.95 -21.75
N THR A 195 20.28 13.79 -21.30
CA THR A 195 21.40 13.35 -22.15
C THR A 195 21.07 12.06 -22.90
N PHE A 196 20.32 11.15 -22.27
CA PHE A 196 19.89 9.88 -22.87
C PHE A 196 18.96 10.05 -24.09
N THR A 197 18.15 11.10 -24.10
CA THR A 197 17.11 11.33 -25.12
C THR A 197 17.53 12.35 -26.18
N ARG A 198 18.77 12.88 -26.12
CA ARG A 198 19.28 13.90 -27.05
C ARG A 198 19.29 13.49 -28.52
N ASP A 199 19.35 12.19 -28.81
CA ASP A 199 19.33 11.69 -30.19
C ASP A 199 17.93 11.64 -30.82
N GLY A 200 16.88 11.91 -30.04
CA GLY A 200 15.48 11.89 -30.47
C GLY A 200 14.93 10.50 -30.83
N LYS A 201 15.74 9.44 -30.74
CA LYS A 201 15.37 8.07 -31.13
C LYS A 201 14.87 7.24 -29.95
N ARG A 202 15.22 7.64 -28.73
CA ARG A 202 14.96 6.89 -27.50
C ARG A 202 14.06 7.68 -26.56
N THR A 203 13.10 6.98 -25.95
CA THR A 203 12.33 7.50 -24.83
C THR A 203 13.01 7.12 -23.52
N ALA A 204 13.07 8.05 -22.58
CA ALA A 204 13.56 7.75 -21.24
C ALA A 204 12.50 6.98 -20.45
N HIS A 205 12.97 6.04 -19.64
CA HIS A 205 12.16 5.29 -18.69
C HIS A 205 12.66 5.60 -17.29
N VAL A 206 11.74 5.95 -16.40
CA VAL A 206 12.03 6.23 -14.99
C VAL A 206 11.35 5.19 -14.11
N THR A 207 12.01 4.83 -13.02
CA THR A 207 11.37 4.22 -11.86
C THR A 207 11.49 5.20 -10.70
N GLY A 208 10.37 5.80 -10.28
CA GLY A 208 10.27 6.60 -9.08
C GLY A 208 9.85 5.72 -7.90
N THR A 209 10.54 5.84 -6.77
CA THR A 209 10.16 5.26 -5.48
C THR A 209 9.88 6.35 -4.46
N ASP A 210 9.37 5.97 -3.29
CA ASP A 210 9.26 6.80 -2.10
C ASP A 210 10.60 7.41 -1.61
N ARG A 211 11.75 7.07 -2.21
CA ARG A 211 13.09 7.50 -1.78
C ARG A 211 14.00 8.00 -2.91
N SER A 212 13.80 7.56 -4.14
CA SER A 212 14.76 7.74 -5.23
C SER A 212 14.13 7.69 -6.62
N ILE A 213 14.83 8.19 -7.63
CA ILE A 213 14.55 7.89 -9.03
C ILE A 213 15.65 7.00 -9.60
N LYS A 214 15.29 6.06 -10.47
CA LYS A 214 16.24 5.28 -11.27
C LYS A 214 16.06 5.61 -12.73
N ILE A 215 17.01 6.32 -13.30
CA ILE A 215 16.95 6.91 -14.65
C ILE A 215 18.32 6.89 -15.34
N HIS A 216 18.35 7.03 -16.67
CA HIS A 216 19.61 7.19 -17.39
C HIS A 216 20.16 8.60 -17.20
N LEU A 217 21.36 8.70 -16.64
CA LEU A 217 22.09 9.94 -16.43
C LEU A 217 23.39 9.95 -17.24
N GLY A 218 23.85 11.14 -17.63
CA GLY A 218 25.11 11.37 -18.32
C GLY A 218 26.33 10.80 -17.60
N SER A 219 27.27 10.23 -18.36
CA SER A 219 28.50 9.62 -17.82
C SER A 219 29.67 10.60 -17.68
N THR A 220 29.49 11.89 -18.02
CA THR A 220 30.50 12.96 -17.84
C THR A 220 30.01 13.99 -16.84
N PRO A 221 30.90 14.73 -16.13
CA PRO A 221 30.47 15.74 -15.16
C PRO A 221 29.48 16.76 -15.74
N ALA A 222 29.78 17.31 -16.92
CA ALA A 222 28.90 18.28 -17.58
C ALA A 222 27.53 17.70 -17.97
N SER A 223 27.48 16.46 -18.49
CA SER A 223 26.21 15.82 -18.86
C SER A 223 25.40 15.39 -17.64
N LEU A 224 26.07 14.96 -16.56
CA LEU A 224 25.43 14.64 -15.30
C LEU A 224 24.78 15.88 -14.67
N LEU A 225 25.51 16.99 -14.57
CA LEU A 225 24.99 18.24 -14.01
C LEU A 225 23.83 18.78 -14.83
N HIS A 226 23.91 18.67 -16.16
CA HIS A 226 22.79 18.99 -17.05
C HIS A 226 21.56 18.14 -16.72
N ASP A 227 21.70 16.83 -16.61
CA ASP A 227 20.57 15.93 -16.32
C ASP A 227 19.98 16.17 -14.92
N ILE A 228 20.81 16.46 -13.91
CA ILE A 228 20.34 16.83 -12.56
C ILE A 228 19.52 18.13 -12.63
N ARG A 229 19.95 19.14 -13.39
CA ARG A 229 19.15 20.37 -13.58
C ARG A 229 17.79 20.10 -14.23
N GLN A 230 17.73 19.18 -15.18
CA GLN A 230 16.44 18.77 -15.76
C GLN A 230 15.54 18.08 -14.72
N VAL A 231 16.12 17.30 -13.80
CA VAL A 231 15.38 16.73 -12.67
C VAL A 231 14.87 17.82 -11.72
N GLU A 232 15.69 18.83 -11.42
CA GLU A 232 15.31 19.99 -10.61
C GLU A 232 14.16 20.79 -11.24
N GLU A 233 14.25 21.08 -12.54
CA GLU A 233 13.21 21.79 -13.30
C GLU A 233 11.87 21.06 -13.27
N VAL A 234 11.86 19.72 -13.37
CA VAL A 234 10.64 18.92 -13.24
C VAL A 234 10.10 19.02 -11.81
N CYS A 235 10.95 18.88 -10.79
CA CYS A 235 10.53 18.97 -9.39
C CYS A 235 10.00 20.36 -9.01
N ALA A 236 10.47 21.42 -9.68
CA ALA A 236 10.03 22.79 -9.44
C ALA A 236 8.63 23.09 -10.02
N ARG A 237 8.06 22.21 -10.85
CA ARG A 237 6.71 22.40 -11.40
C ARG A 237 5.68 22.32 -10.25
N PRO A 238 4.74 23.27 -10.15
CA PRO A 238 3.87 23.39 -8.97
C PRO A 238 2.94 22.18 -8.81
N ASN A 239 2.37 21.70 -9.91
CA ASN A 239 1.35 20.66 -9.91
C ASN A 239 1.84 19.38 -10.59
N PRO A 240 1.42 18.18 -10.11
CA PRO A 240 1.51 16.95 -10.87
C PRO A 240 0.69 17.05 -12.16
N LEU A 241 0.91 16.11 -13.08
CA LEU A 241 0.03 15.91 -14.24
C LEU A 241 -1.37 15.47 -13.75
N SER A 242 -2.43 15.93 -14.41
CA SER A 242 -3.84 15.74 -14.01
C SER A 242 -4.19 14.26 -13.79
N GLU A 243 -3.62 13.40 -14.61
CA GLU A 243 -3.87 11.96 -14.64
C GLU A 243 -3.24 11.25 -13.45
N PHE A 244 -2.31 11.90 -12.75
CA PHE A 244 -1.61 11.39 -11.57
C PHE A 244 -1.89 12.22 -10.31
N GLU A 245 -2.81 13.19 -10.36
CA GLU A 245 -3.10 14.09 -9.24
C GLU A 245 -3.51 13.31 -7.98
N PHE A 246 -4.29 12.24 -8.14
CA PHE A 246 -4.71 11.37 -7.04
C PHE A 246 -3.53 10.74 -6.27
N ILE A 247 -2.40 10.49 -6.94
CA ILE A 247 -1.19 9.94 -6.30
C ILE A 247 -0.56 10.99 -5.37
N ALA A 248 -0.63 12.27 -5.74
CA ALA A 248 -0.05 13.37 -4.98
C ALA A 248 -0.94 13.86 -3.80
N GLN A 249 -2.14 13.28 -3.63
CA GLN A 249 -3.07 13.61 -2.54
C GLN A 249 -2.65 13.01 -1.20
N VAL A 250 -1.82 11.96 -1.19
CA VAL A 250 -1.28 11.37 0.03
C VAL A 250 0.08 11.99 0.33
N ARG A 251 0.16 12.79 1.39
CA ARG A 251 1.35 13.60 1.70
C ARG A 251 1.93 13.23 3.06
N PRO A 252 3.27 13.10 3.17
CA PRO A 252 3.89 12.91 4.46
C PRO A 252 3.73 14.17 5.31
N LEU A 253 3.33 13.99 6.57
CA LEU A 253 3.37 15.06 7.56
C LEU A 253 4.82 15.32 7.99
N ALA A 254 5.14 16.59 8.27
CA ALA A 254 6.42 16.94 8.86
C ALA A 254 6.56 16.23 10.22
N PRO A 255 7.65 15.47 10.49
CA PRO A 255 7.78 14.67 11.71
C PRO A 255 7.66 15.46 13.02
N LYS A 256 8.00 16.75 12.98
CA LYS A 256 7.94 17.66 14.14
C LYS A 256 6.68 18.55 14.16
N SER A 257 5.73 18.32 13.27
CA SER A 257 4.47 19.06 13.29
C SER A 257 3.65 18.73 14.54
N GLN A 258 2.89 19.69 15.04
CA GLN A 258 1.96 19.49 16.17
C GLN A 258 1.00 18.32 15.89
N ARG A 259 0.56 18.18 14.64
CA ARG A 259 -0.32 17.10 14.18
C ARG A 259 0.37 15.74 14.25
N ALA A 260 1.60 15.61 13.76
CA ALA A 260 2.35 14.35 13.88
C ALA A 260 2.60 13.94 15.36
N GLN A 261 2.87 14.90 16.24
CA GLN A 261 3.06 14.64 17.68
C GLN A 261 1.74 14.20 18.36
N HIS A 262 0.62 14.80 17.96
CA HIS A 262 -0.70 14.38 18.42
C HIS A 262 -1.02 12.94 17.99
N LEU A 263 -0.79 12.62 16.72
CA LEU A 263 -0.98 11.26 16.17
C LEU A 263 -0.05 10.23 16.80
N ASP A 264 1.20 10.60 17.11
CA ASP A 264 2.13 9.78 17.88
C ASP A 264 1.55 9.39 19.25
N THR A 265 0.90 10.34 19.92
CA THR A 265 0.26 10.12 21.23
C THR A 265 -0.91 9.14 21.09
N HIS A 266 -1.74 9.29 20.05
CA HIS A 266 -2.84 8.38 19.77
C HIS A 266 -2.36 6.96 19.45
N LEU A 267 -1.33 6.82 18.61
CA LEU A 267 -0.75 5.52 18.28
C LEU A 267 -0.13 4.86 19.52
N ASP A 268 0.52 5.62 20.39
CA ASP A 268 1.07 5.11 21.64
C ASP A 268 -0.01 4.51 22.57
N VAL A 269 -1.17 5.17 22.68
CA VAL A 269 -2.32 4.65 23.42
C VAL A 269 -2.84 3.37 22.76
N MET A 270 -3.02 3.37 21.44
CA MET A 270 -3.48 2.18 20.68
C MET A 270 -2.57 0.97 20.86
N LEU A 271 -1.24 1.16 20.96
CA LEU A 271 -0.29 0.08 21.23
C LEU A 271 -0.48 -0.56 22.63
N GLY A 272 -1.17 0.13 23.55
CA GLY A 272 -1.57 -0.41 24.85
C GLY A 272 -2.91 -1.16 24.86
N GLU A 273 -3.73 -1.00 23.81
CA GLU A 273 -5.08 -1.56 23.75
C GLU A 273 -5.12 -3.03 23.29
N VAL A 274 -6.26 -3.68 23.50
CA VAL A 274 -6.50 -5.08 23.09
C VAL A 274 -7.02 -5.15 21.65
N ASP A 275 -7.71 -4.11 21.17
CA ASP A 275 -8.28 -4.08 19.82
C ASP A 275 -7.24 -3.64 18.78
N LYS A 276 -6.74 -4.60 18.01
CA LYS A 276 -5.65 -4.42 17.03
C LYS A 276 -6.14 -4.18 15.61
N ASN A 277 -7.44 -3.97 15.39
CA ASN A 277 -8.03 -3.91 14.04
C ASN A 277 -7.55 -2.72 13.18
N ARG A 278 -6.62 -1.89 13.68
CA ARG A 278 -6.07 -0.71 13.03
C ARG A 278 -4.54 -0.66 13.01
N VAL A 279 -3.87 -1.72 13.44
CA VAL A 279 -2.40 -1.82 13.44
C VAL A 279 -2.01 -3.11 12.73
N GLY A 280 -1.00 -3.03 11.86
CA GLY A 280 -0.50 -4.17 11.08
C GLY A 280 0.99 -4.08 10.84
N LEU A 281 1.53 -5.07 10.13
CA LEU A 281 2.91 -5.06 9.65
C LEU A 281 3.00 -4.65 8.19
N ALA A 282 4.03 -3.88 7.86
CA ALA A 282 4.39 -3.54 6.49
C ALA A 282 5.91 -3.68 6.32
N VAL A 283 6.34 -4.39 5.29
CA VAL A 283 7.78 -4.57 5.01
C VAL A 283 8.40 -3.21 4.62
N PRO A 284 9.42 -2.70 5.34
CA PRO A 284 10.08 -1.45 4.99
C PRO A 284 10.64 -1.47 3.57
N SER A 285 10.59 -0.34 2.85
CA SER A 285 11.07 -0.24 1.47
C SER A 285 12.52 -0.68 1.31
N GLU A 286 13.36 -0.45 2.31
CA GLU A 286 14.77 -0.85 2.32
C GLU A 286 15.03 -2.34 2.53
N CYS A 287 14.06 -3.10 3.01
CA CYS A 287 14.16 -4.55 3.19
C CYS A 287 13.58 -5.32 2.00
N ARG A 288 12.76 -4.66 1.18
CA ARG A 288 11.83 -5.30 0.26
C ARG A 288 12.47 -6.18 -0.81
N ASP A 289 13.55 -5.71 -1.43
CA ASP A 289 14.25 -6.44 -2.51
C ASP A 289 14.85 -7.78 -2.04
N ARG A 290 14.99 -7.98 -0.73
CA ARG A 290 15.55 -9.20 -0.13
C ARG A 290 14.54 -9.96 0.73
N TYR A 291 13.33 -9.43 0.89
CA TYR A 291 12.34 -9.97 1.82
C TYR A 291 11.90 -11.39 1.45
N GLU A 292 11.85 -11.72 0.16
CA GLU A 292 11.49 -13.06 -0.34
C GLU A 292 12.50 -14.16 0.06
N PHE A 293 13.72 -13.78 0.43
CA PHE A 293 14.75 -14.70 0.89
C PHE A 293 14.80 -14.80 2.41
N ALA A 294 13.99 -14.04 3.15
CA ALA A 294 14.04 -14.04 4.61
C ALA A 294 13.40 -15.32 5.18
N GLU A 295 14.20 -16.09 5.91
CA GLU A 295 13.75 -17.30 6.63
C GLU A 295 13.60 -17.06 8.14
N SER A 296 14.26 -16.03 8.67
CA SER A 296 14.08 -15.62 10.07
C SER A 296 14.29 -14.13 10.31
N PHE A 297 13.76 -13.68 11.45
CA PHE A 297 13.80 -12.32 11.94
C PHE A 297 14.42 -12.29 13.33
N LYS A 298 15.32 -11.32 13.56
CA LYS A 298 15.81 -10.99 14.90
C LYS A 298 15.18 -9.70 15.36
N VAL A 299 14.34 -9.79 16.38
CA VAL A 299 13.61 -8.67 16.97
C VAL A 299 14.28 -8.28 18.28
N SER A 300 14.76 -7.05 18.37
CA SER A 300 15.45 -6.49 19.54
C SER A 300 14.67 -5.27 20.06
N ILE A 301 13.81 -5.45 21.06
CA ILE A 301 12.93 -4.39 21.60
C ILE A 301 13.03 -4.39 23.12
N ALA A 302 13.19 -3.21 23.73
CA ALA A 302 13.22 -3.05 25.19
C ALA A 302 14.27 -3.92 25.93
N GLY A 303 15.38 -4.25 25.27
CA GLY A 303 16.42 -5.14 25.82
C GLY A 303 16.14 -6.64 25.66
N ASN A 304 14.94 -7.02 25.19
CA ASN A 304 14.62 -8.38 24.81
C ASN A 304 15.06 -8.62 23.37
N VAL A 305 15.76 -9.73 23.15
CA VAL A 305 16.18 -10.19 21.82
C VAL A 305 15.55 -11.54 21.57
N GLN A 306 14.78 -11.64 20.50
CA GLN A 306 14.12 -12.86 20.07
C GLN A 306 14.42 -13.14 18.60
N GLN A 307 14.55 -14.42 18.29
CA GLN A 307 14.67 -14.92 16.93
C GLN A 307 13.41 -15.72 16.61
N MET A 308 12.82 -15.45 15.46
CA MET A 308 11.54 -16.01 15.05
C MET A 308 11.54 -16.24 13.54
N THR A 309 10.87 -17.30 13.08
CA THR A 309 10.75 -17.63 11.66
C THR A 309 9.63 -16.85 10.99
N GLU A 310 8.62 -16.47 11.76
CA GLU A 310 7.49 -15.63 11.33
C GLU A 310 7.42 -14.41 12.22
N LEU A 311 7.09 -13.26 11.62
CA LEU A 311 6.94 -11.99 12.31
C LEU A 311 5.46 -11.59 12.27
N ASP A 312 4.83 -11.48 13.43
CA ASP A 312 3.46 -11.01 13.58
C ASP A 312 3.41 -9.62 14.24
N VAL A 313 2.35 -8.86 13.99
CA VAL A 313 2.13 -7.56 14.65
C VAL A 313 2.08 -7.73 16.18
N ASP A 314 1.61 -8.88 16.64
CA ASP A 314 1.51 -9.26 18.03
C ASP A 314 2.87 -9.30 18.74
N ASP A 315 3.93 -9.70 18.03
CA ASP A 315 5.29 -9.74 18.58
C ASP A 315 5.79 -8.34 18.94
N LEU A 316 5.48 -7.34 18.11
CA LEU A 316 5.85 -5.94 18.35
C LEU A 316 4.97 -5.32 19.43
N VAL A 317 3.66 -5.50 19.33
CA VAL A 317 2.69 -4.89 20.27
C VAL A 317 2.86 -5.48 21.68
N ALA A 318 3.00 -6.79 21.81
CA ALA A 318 3.20 -7.44 23.11
C ALA A 318 4.49 -6.98 23.79
N ALA A 319 5.56 -6.73 23.02
CA ALA A 319 6.83 -6.26 23.56
C ALA A 319 6.75 -4.86 24.21
N VAL A 320 5.76 -4.03 23.85
CA VAL A 320 5.61 -2.67 24.37
C VAL A 320 4.32 -2.44 25.18
N ARG A 321 3.36 -3.36 25.13
CA ARG A 321 2.03 -3.23 25.77
C ARG A 321 2.09 -2.79 27.24
N HIS A 322 2.93 -3.45 28.04
CA HIS A 322 3.03 -3.20 29.49
C HIS A 322 3.90 -2.00 29.86
N ARG A 323 4.44 -1.26 28.88
CA ARG A 323 5.20 -0.04 29.15
C ARG A 323 4.23 1.11 29.48
N PRO A 324 4.70 2.14 30.19
CA PRO A 324 3.90 3.34 30.48
C PRO A 324 3.40 4.01 29.21
N ASP A 325 2.26 4.69 29.31
CA ASP A 325 1.77 5.60 28.27
C ASP A 325 2.85 6.63 27.90
N ALA A 326 2.83 7.06 26.64
CA ALA A 326 3.83 7.91 25.99
C ALA A 326 5.23 7.30 25.80
N SER A 327 5.44 6.02 26.13
CA SER A 327 6.74 5.35 25.97
C SER A 327 6.76 4.17 24.99
N ARG A 328 5.59 3.67 24.57
CA ARG A 328 5.45 2.46 23.73
C ARG A 328 5.99 2.70 22.33
N LEU A 329 5.53 3.74 21.66
CA LEU A 329 5.97 4.08 20.30
C LEU A 329 7.46 4.44 20.27
N GLN A 330 7.93 5.19 21.28
CA GLN A 330 9.36 5.51 21.42
C GLN A 330 10.21 4.24 21.60
N THR A 331 9.71 3.26 22.34
CA THR A 331 10.39 1.97 22.51
C THR A 331 10.50 1.20 21.17
N LEU A 332 9.46 1.25 20.32
CA LEU A 332 9.53 0.67 18.96
C LEU A 332 10.52 1.41 18.06
N ARG A 333 10.60 2.75 18.16
CA ARG A 333 11.59 3.59 17.44
C ARG A 333 13.03 3.25 17.83
N GLU A 334 13.26 2.85 19.07
CA GLU A 334 14.56 2.40 19.58
C GLU A 334 14.83 0.92 19.27
N GLY A 335 13.77 0.14 19.15
CA GLY A 335 13.83 -1.28 18.78
C GLY A 335 14.37 -1.51 17.37
N ARG A 336 14.89 -2.71 17.12
CA ARG A 336 15.49 -3.08 15.83
C ARG A 336 15.00 -4.44 15.35
N ILE A 337 14.80 -4.56 14.04
CA ILE A 337 14.49 -5.81 13.35
C ILE A 337 15.52 -6.03 12.24
N GLU A 338 16.06 -7.24 12.18
CA GLU A 338 16.99 -7.73 11.15
C GLU A 338 16.39 -8.96 10.47
N MET A 339 16.63 -9.12 9.16
CA MET A 339 16.23 -10.29 8.38
C MET A 339 17.44 -11.16 8.07
N PHE A 340 17.25 -12.48 8.04
CA PHE A 340 18.27 -13.47 7.75
C PHE A 340 17.78 -14.47 6.70
N ALA A 341 18.70 -14.95 5.86
CA ALA A 341 18.43 -15.95 4.83
C ALA A 341 18.36 -17.37 5.38
N ASP A 342 18.72 -17.53 6.66
CA ASP A 342 18.75 -18.79 7.37
C ASP A 342 17.97 -18.70 8.68
N THR A 343 17.63 -19.86 9.24
CA THR A 343 16.91 -19.97 10.52
C THR A 343 17.81 -19.79 11.75
N ASP A 344 19.13 -19.92 11.59
CA ASP A 344 20.12 -19.79 12.67
C ASP A 344 20.62 -18.35 12.88
N GLY A 345 20.33 -17.45 11.95
CA GLY A 345 20.62 -16.02 12.07
C GLY A 345 22.07 -15.65 11.73
N ALA A 346 22.72 -16.42 10.85
CA ALA A 346 24.08 -16.22 10.40
C ALA A 346 24.17 -15.40 9.11
N ASP A 347 23.31 -15.65 8.11
CA ASP A 347 23.33 -14.95 6.82
C ASP A 347 22.39 -13.76 6.82
N ARG A 348 22.93 -12.58 7.12
CA ARG A 348 22.14 -11.35 7.30
C ARG A 348 21.76 -10.70 5.97
N LEU A 349 20.46 -10.57 5.73
CA LEU A 349 19.88 -9.97 4.51
C LEU A 349 19.62 -8.47 4.59
N SER A 350 19.30 -7.96 5.77
CA SER A 350 18.94 -6.54 5.97
C SER A 350 19.87 -5.86 6.97
N ARG A 351 19.69 -4.55 7.19
CA ARG A 351 20.33 -3.86 8.31
C ARG A 351 19.46 -3.92 9.55
N LYS A 352 19.96 -3.40 10.67
CA LYS A 352 19.14 -3.11 11.86
C LYS A 352 18.16 -2.00 11.53
N VAL A 353 16.93 -2.35 11.15
CA VAL A 353 15.87 -1.40 10.81
C VAL A 353 15.06 -1.08 12.06
N PRO A 354 14.68 0.18 12.33
CA PRO A 354 13.80 0.53 13.44
C PRO A 354 12.50 -0.30 13.43
N ALA A 355 12.03 -0.78 14.59
CA ALA A 355 10.88 -1.67 14.64
C ALA A 355 9.57 -0.96 14.25
N ASP A 356 9.44 0.34 14.54
CA ASP A 356 8.32 1.18 14.10
C ASP A 356 8.22 1.31 12.56
N HIS A 357 9.32 1.13 11.83
CA HIS A 357 9.26 1.14 10.36
C HIS A 357 8.54 -0.09 9.78
N TRP A 358 8.47 -1.17 10.55
CA TRP A 358 7.72 -2.39 10.19
C TRP A 358 6.24 -2.27 10.54
N LEU A 359 5.84 -1.22 11.24
CA LEU A 359 4.46 -0.99 11.65
C LEU A 359 3.70 -0.17 10.60
N THR A 360 2.45 -0.54 10.37
CA THR A 360 1.45 0.33 9.75
C THR A 360 0.29 0.55 10.72
N ALA A 361 -0.26 1.75 10.75
CA ALA A 361 -1.42 2.04 11.59
C ALA A 361 -2.35 3.07 10.96
N GLU A 362 -3.64 2.95 11.21
CA GLU A 362 -4.61 4.00 10.91
C GLU A 362 -5.02 4.73 12.20
N VAL A 363 -4.94 6.06 12.17
CA VAL A 363 -5.52 6.93 13.19
C VAL A 363 -6.51 7.87 12.51
N SER A 364 -7.78 7.77 12.91
CA SER A 364 -8.82 8.72 12.54
C SER A 364 -8.93 9.77 13.64
N ASP A 365 -8.65 11.02 13.31
CA ASP A 365 -8.87 12.17 14.18
C ASP A 365 -9.82 13.12 13.43
N ASP A 366 -11.03 13.29 13.96
CA ASP A 366 -12.15 14.00 13.32
C ASP A 366 -12.47 13.52 11.88
N VAL A 367 -12.42 14.46 10.92
CA VAL A 367 -12.78 14.30 9.50
C VAL A 367 -11.57 13.87 8.66
N VAL A 368 -10.37 13.73 9.25
CA VAL A 368 -9.14 13.45 8.49
C VAL A 368 -8.50 12.12 8.87
N HIS A 369 -8.26 11.30 7.84
CA HIS A 369 -7.59 10.01 7.98
C HIS A 369 -6.08 10.18 7.91
N HIS A 370 -5.39 9.61 8.90
CA HIS A 370 -3.94 9.56 8.95
C HIS A 370 -3.46 8.12 8.99
N PHE A 371 -2.34 7.89 8.31
CA PHE A 371 -1.71 6.59 8.24
C PHE A 371 -0.27 6.68 8.68
N TYR A 372 0.13 5.76 9.54
CA TYR A 372 1.51 5.55 9.91
C TYR A 372 2.12 4.52 8.97
N TRP A 373 3.22 4.86 8.31
CA TRP A 373 3.94 3.95 7.43
C TRP A 373 5.43 4.32 7.42
N GLN A 374 6.30 3.31 7.59
CA GLN A 374 7.76 3.48 7.61
C GLN A 374 8.24 4.59 8.57
N GLY A 375 7.70 4.60 9.78
CA GLY A 375 8.10 5.56 10.81
C GLY A 375 7.51 6.97 10.65
N ARG A 376 6.57 7.18 9.71
CA ARG A 376 6.04 8.51 9.37
C ARG A 376 4.54 8.55 9.24
N TRP A 377 3.96 9.69 9.60
CA TRP A 377 2.56 9.99 9.35
C TRP A 377 2.35 10.52 7.94
N TYR A 378 1.28 10.06 7.33
CA TYR A 378 0.76 10.55 6.06
C TYR A 378 -0.67 11.05 6.28
N GLU A 379 -0.98 12.17 5.65
CA GLU A 379 -2.31 12.75 5.61
C GLU A 379 -2.90 12.55 4.22
N ILE A 380 -4.18 12.18 4.20
CA ILE A 380 -5.01 12.25 3.00
C ILE A 380 -5.62 13.65 2.95
N GLY A 381 -5.39 14.39 1.85
CA GLY A 381 -5.84 15.79 1.73
C GLY A 381 -7.33 16.01 2.01
N ALA A 382 -7.70 17.09 2.71
CA ALA A 382 -9.09 17.35 3.13
C ALA A 382 -10.11 17.36 1.97
N ASN A 383 -9.77 17.93 0.81
CA ASN A 383 -10.63 17.93 -0.38
C ASN A 383 -10.98 16.51 -0.83
N TYR A 384 -10.07 15.57 -0.58
CA TYR A 384 -10.21 14.18 -0.99
C TYR A 384 -11.26 13.44 -0.15
N LEU A 385 -11.31 13.73 1.14
CA LEU A 385 -12.34 13.18 2.04
C LEU A 385 -13.70 13.79 1.77
N THR A 386 -13.77 15.08 1.44
CA THR A 386 -15.01 15.70 0.97
C THR A 386 -15.57 14.98 -0.26
N VAL A 387 -14.71 14.59 -1.21
CA VAL A 387 -15.12 13.84 -2.40
C VAL A 387 -15.63 12.43 -2.03
N ILE A 388 -14.94 11.72 -1.12
CA ILE A 388 -15.44 10.42 -0.60
C ILE A 388 -16.80 10.60 0.05
N GLU A 389 -16.91 11.56 0.97
CA GLU A 389 -18.13 11.77 1.74
C GLU A 389 -19.29 12.17 0.86
N GLN A 390 -19.06 13.04 -0.13
CA GLN A 390 -20.05 13.40 -1.12
C GLN A 390 -20.48 12.18 -1.93
N ARG A 391 -19.54 11.36 -2.42
CA ARG A 391 -19.88 10.19 -3.23
C ARG A 391 -20.62 9.12 -2.44
N ILE A 392 -20.24 8.92 -1.17
CA ILE A 392 -20.96 8.04 -0.25
C ILE A 392 -22.35 8.60 0.05
N ALA A 393 -22.47 9.90 0.30
CA ALA A 393 -23.77 10.53 0.52
C ALA A 393 -24.68 10.41 -0.71
N GLU A 394 -24.13 10.57 -1.92
CA GLU A 394 -24.85 10.33 -3.17
C GLU A 394 -25.35 8.89 -3.29
N LEU A 395 -24.52 7.89 -2.95
CA LEU A 395 -24.92 6.48 -2.96
C LEU A 395 -25.99 6.17 -1.89
N LEU A 396 -25.85 6.72 -0.69
CA LEU A 396 -26.81 6.55 0.40
C LEU A 396 -28.14 7.28 0.15
N ALA A 397 -28.11 8.36 -0.64
CA ALA A 397 -29.30 9.13 -1.00
C ALA A 397 -30.08 8.51 -2.17
N GLN A 398 -29.55 7.48 -2.84
CA GLN A 398 -30.27 6.81 -3.91
C GLN A 398 -31.54 6.14 -3.37
N PRO A 399 -32.66 6.20 -4.10
CA PRO A 399 -33.88 5.53 -3.69
C PRO A 399 -33.66 4.02 -3.66
N VAL A 400 -34.11 3.39 -2.58
CA VAL A 400 -34.11 1.94 -2.44
C VAL A 400 -35.39 1.39 -3.07
N SER A 401 -35.26 0.47 -4.02
CA SER A 401 -36.38 -0.09 -4.78
C SER A 401 -37.04 -1.31 -4.13
N VAL A 402 -36.58 -1.69 -2.93
CA VAL A 402 -37.08 -2.83 -2.13
C VAL A 402 -37.60 -2.37 -0.77
N VAL A 403 -38.52 -3.16 -0.21
CA VAL A 403 -39.10 -2.94 1.13
C VAL A 403 -38.52 -3.98 2.09
N LEU A 404 -37.83 -3.48 3.12
CA LEU A 404 -37.20 -4.33 4.14
C LEU A 404 -37.93 -4.16 5.49
N PRO A 405 -38.34 -5.25 6.15
CA PRO A 405 -38.93 -5.18 7.48
C PRO A 405 -37.91 -4.73 8.53
N PRO A 406 -38.32 -4.17 9.68
CA PRO A 406 -37.38 -3.87 10.75
C PRO A 406 -36.76 -5.16 11.33
N TRP A 407 -35.48 -5.12 11.66
CA TRP A 407 -34.80 -6.24 12.32
C TRP A 407 -35.06 -6.19 13.82
N THR A 408 -35.93 -7.08 14.29
CA THR A 408 -36.31 -7.15 15.71
C THR A 408 -35.19 -7.76 16.55
N LYS A 409 -34.99 -7.25 17.77
CA LYS A 409 -34.03 -7.82 18.72
C LYS A 409 -34.65 -9.05 19.42
N GLY A 410 -33.99 -10.20 19.34
CA GLY A 410 -34.39 -11.44 20.00
C GLY A 410 -33.28 -12.48 19.96
N ASP A 411 -33.34 -13.48 20.85
CA ASP A 411 -32.44 -14.63 20.82
C ASP A 411 -32.70 -15.44 19.54
N GLY A 412 -31.65 -15.75 18.79
CA GLY A 412 -31.76 -16.45 17.50
C GLY A 412 -32.17 -15.56 16.31
N HIS A 413 -32.31 -14.24 16.48
CA HIS A 413 -32.58 -13.31 15.37
C HIS A 413 -31.27 -12.93 14.65
N ASP A 414 -30.60 -13.93 14.08
CA ASP A 414 -29.38 -13.79 13.28
C ASP A 414 -29.68 -13.41 11.81
N GLU A 415 -28.63 -13.33 10.98
CA GLU A 415 -28.74 -12.98 9.55
C GLU A 415 -29.70 -13.92 8.80
N GLY A 416 -29.63 -15.22 9.07
CA GLY A 416 -30.50 -16.21 8.44
C GLY A 416 -31.98 -16.01 8.81
N TRP A 417 -32.28 -15.81 10.10
CA TRP A 417 -33.63 -15.51 10.56
C TRP A 417 -34.22 -14.26 9.88
N TYR A 418 -33.40 -13.23 9.68
CA TYR A 418 -33.85 -11.99 9.04
C TYR A 418 -34.07 -12.16 7.54
N ASN A 419 -33.20 -12.92 6.85
CA ASN A 419 -33.39 -13.30 5.45
C ASN A 419 -34.73 -14.02 5.24
N GLU A 420 -35.09 -14.93 6.15
CA GLU A 420 -36.41 -15.59 6.15
C GLU A 420 -37.57 -14.60 6.37
N GLN A 421 -37.41 -13.58 7.22
CA GLN A 421 -38.47 -12.57 7.41
C GLN A 421 -38.70 -11.73 6.15
N ILE A 422 -37.63 -11.37 5.42
CA ILE A 422 -37.77 -10.67 4.14
C ILE A 422 -38.53 -11.54 3.15
N ALA A 423 -38.18 -12.83 3.05
CA ALA A 423 -38.77 -13.78 2.11
C ALA A 423 -40.23 -14.16 2.40
N LYS A 424 -40.78 -13.81 3.57
CA LYS A 424 -42.22 -13.95 3.85
C LYS A 424 -43.07 -12.92 3.13
N GLN A 425 -42.48 -11.85 2.61
CA GLN A 425 -43.18 -10.85 1.83
C GLN A 425 -43.47 -11.37 0.41
N ASP A 426 -44.56 -10.90 -0.19
CA ASP A 426 -44.96 -11.33 -1.52
C ASP A 426 -43.86 -11.06 -2.56
N SER A 427 -43.59 -12.08 -3.39
CA SER A 427 -42.63 -12.03 -4.50
C SER A 427 -41.15 -11.87 -4.10
N TYR A 428 -40.80 -12.00 -2.82
CA TYR A 428 -39.39 -12.15 -2.41
C TYR A 428 -38.99 -13.62 -2.39
N VAL A 429 -37.77 -13.92 -2.84
CA VAL A 429 -37.26 -15.29 -2.93
C VAL A 429 -36.03 -15.44 -2.04
N LEU A 430 -36.07 -16.38 -1.09
CA LEU A 430 -34.93 -16.68 -0.24
C LEU A 430 -33.82 -17.38 -1.05
N LEU A 431 -32.61 -16.84 -0.99
CA LEU A 431 -31.40 -17.38 -1.63
C LEU A 431 -30.28 -17.73 -0.62
N ASP A 432 -30.49 -17.45 0.68
CA ASP A 432 -29.54 -17.75 1.77
C ASP A 432 -29.04 -19.19 1.73
N LYS A 433 -27.70 -19.36 1.76
CA LYS A 433 -26.98 -20.64 1.67
C LYS A 433 -27.22 -21.42 0.37
N ASP A 434 -27.89 -20.81 -0.60
CA ASP A 434 -28.34 -21.47 -1.80
C ASP A 434 -27.34 -21.31 -2.95
N THR A 435 -26.18 -21.94 -2.76
CA THR A 435 -25.01 -21.74 -3.63
C THR A 435 -25.18 -22.29 -5.06
N VAL A 436 -24.58 -21.61 -6.03
CA VAL A 436 -24.39 -22.10 -7.39
C VAL A 436 -23.04 -22.79 -7.51
N ARG A 437 -23.04 -24.01 -8.06
CA ARG A 437 -21.84 -24.84 -8.19
C ARG A 437 -21.48 -25.04 -9.67
N THR A 438 -20.27 -24.67 -10.06
CA THR A 438 -19.69 -24.95 -11.38
C THR A 438 -18.34 -25.64 -11.21
N LYS A 439 -17.79 -26.22 -12.29
CA LYS A 439 -16.43 -26.80 -12.26
C LYS A 439 -15.35 -25.75 -12.00
N ARG A 440 -15.66 -24.47 -12.24
CA ARG A 440 -14.77 -23.32 -11.98
C ARG A 440 -14.82 -22.87 -10.52
N LEU A 441 -15.96 -23.01 -9.85
CA LEU A 441 -16.15 -22.67 -8.43
C LEU A 441 -15.74 -23.86 -7.54
N ARG A 442 -14.43 -23.99 -7.27
CA ARG A 442 -13.90 -25.00 -6.34
C ARG A 442 -14.18 -24.56 -4.89
N GLY A 443 -14.73 -25.45 -4.06
CA GLY A 443 -14.90 -25.18 -2.61
C GLY A 443 -16.32 -24.94 -2.10
N GLY A 444 -17.34 -25.61 -2.66
CA GLY A 444 -18.69 -25.64 -2.06
C GLY A 444 -19.77 -24.83 -2.79
N GLY A 445 -19.39 -24.03 -3.78
CA GLY A 445 -20.29 -23.18 -4.57
C GLY A 445 -20.19 -21.69 -4.19
N LEU A 446 -20.84 -20.83 -4.96
CA LEU A 446 -20.91 -19.39 -4.72
C LEU A 446 -22.34 -18.98 -4.33
N GLU A 447 -22.47 -18.27 -3.23
CA GLU A 447 -23.73 -17.62 -2.83
C GLU A 447 -23.89 -16.30 -3.62
N LEU A 448 -25.00 -16.20 -4.35
CA LEU A 448 -25.23 -15.08 -5.28
C LEU A 448 -25.99 -13.90 -4.66
N GLY A 449 -26.43 -14.05 -3.41
CA GLY A 449 -27.21 -13.10 -2.65
C GLY A 449 -27.97 -13.81 -1.54
N ASP A 450 -28.52 -13.06 -0.61
CA ASP A 450 -29.30 -13.60 0.50
C ASP A 450 -30.78 -13.70 0.12
N VAL A 451 -31.30 -12.73 -0.64
CA VAL A 451 -32.69 -12.65 -1.09
C VAL A 451 -32.76 -12.05 -2.49
N LEU A 452 -33.72 -12.50 -3.30
CA LEU A 452 -34.11 -11.83 -4.55
C LEU A 452 -35.39 -11.02 -4.33
N GLY A 453 -35.34 -9.74 -4.66
CA GLY A 453 -36.48 -8.83 -4.61
C GLY A 453 -37.45 -9.02 -5.78
N PRO A 454 -38.66 -8.44 -5.69
CA PRO A 454 -39.79 -8.72 -6.57
C PRO A 454 -39.55 -8.36 -8.04
N ASN A 455 -38.62 -7.44 -8.33
CA ASN A 455 -38.26 -7.03 -9.69
C ASN A 455 -36.85 -7.51 -10.09
N GLY A 456 -36.31 -8.51 -9.38
CA GLY A 456 -35.00 -9.07 -9.69
C GLY A 456 -33.82 -8.34 -9.06
N GLN A 457 -34.05 -7.61 -7.97
CA GLN A 457 -32.98 -7.00 -7.18
C GLN A 457 -32.26 -8.06 -6.35
N PHE A 458 -30.95 -8.19 -6.50
CA PHE A 458 -30.13 -9.04 -5.63
C PHE A 458 -29.92 -8.32 -4.31
N ILE A 459 -30.30 -8.92 -3.19
CA ILE A 459 -30.19 -8.32 -1.87
C ILE A 459 -29.13 -9.08 -1.08
N CYS A 460 -28.12 -8.36 -0.60
CA CYS A 460 -27.12 -8.87 0.33
C CYS A 460 -27.29 -8.20 1.70
N VAL A 461 -27.52 -8.99 2.73
CA VAL A 461 -27.86 -8.56 4.09
C VAL A 461 -26.64 -8.71 5.00
N LYS A 462 -26.36 -7.68 5.81
CA LYS A 462 -25.37 -7.79 6.86
C LYS A 462 -25.75 -7.04 8.13
N LYS A 463 -25.51 -7.70 9.26
CA LYS A 463 -25.40 -7.03 10.56
C LYS A 463 -23.93 -6.75 10.86
N ALA A 464 -23.54 -5.47 10.80
CA ALA A 464 -22.15 -5.06 10.90
C ALA A 464 -21.83 -4.41 12.25
N GLU A 465 -20.86 -5.00 12.95
CA GLU A 465 -20.26 -4.43 14.18
C GLU A 465 -18.82 -3.94 13.96
N LYS A 466 -18.19 -4.36 12.86
CA LYS A 466 -16.79 -4.07 12.51
C LYS A 466 -16.66 -3.88 11.00
N THR A 467 -15.64 -3.13 10.58
CA THR A 467 -15.29 -2.90 9.16
C THR A 467 -15.18 -4.19 8.34
N ALA A 468 -14.56 -5.23 8.90
CA ALA A 468 -14.32 -6.49 8.18
C ALA A 468 -15.61 -7.14 7.65
N ALA A 469 -16.72 -7.03 8.41
CA ALA A 469 -18.01 -7.57 7.99
C ALA A 469 -18.59 -6.84 6.77
N LEU A 470 -18.43 -5.51 6.72
CA LEU A 470 -18.88 -4.69 5.59
C LEU A 470 -18.01 -4.92 4.35
N ASN A 471 -16.69 -5.00 4.52
CA ASN A 471 -15.78 -5.30 3.42
C ASN A 471 -16.10 -6.66 2.78
N HIS A 472 -16.42 -7.67 3.61
CA HIS A 472 -16.88 -8.97 3.13
C HIS A 472 -18.18 -8.86 2.35
N LEU A 473 -19.19 -8.15 2.88
CA LEU A 473 -20.47 -7.92 2.21
C LEU A 473 -20.27 -7.31 0.81
N PHE A 474 -19.49 -6.24 0.70
CA PHE A 474 -19.25 -5.54 -0.57
C PHE A 474 -18.49 -6.41 -1.57
N ALA A 475 -17.53 -7.20 -1.09
CA ALA A 475 -16.83 -8.17 -1.93
C ALA A 475 -17.76 -9.28 -2.42
N GLN A 476 -18.62 -9.82 -1.55
CA GLN A 476 -19.59 -10.87 -1.86
C GLN A 476 -20.54 -10.42 -2.98
N GLY A 477 -21.18 -9.25 -2.83
CA GLY A 477 -22.09 -8.72 -3.84
C GLY A 477 -21.39 -8.46 -5.19
N ARG A 478 -20.18 -7.90 -5.16
CA ARG A 478 -19.36 -7.70 -6.37
C ARG A 478 -19.06 -9.02 -7.09
N VAL A 479 -18.54 -10.02 -6.36
CA VAL A 479 -18.16 -11.33 -6.92
C VAL A 479 -19.38 -12.09 -7.45
N ALA A 480 -20.53 -11.98 -6.78
CA ALA A 480 -21.78 -12.57 -7.24
C ALA A 480 -22.18 -12.04 -8.63
N ILE A 481 -22.22 -10.71 -8.79
CA ILE A 481 -22.59 -10.09 -10.07
C ILE A 481 -21.53 -10.34 -11.15
N GLU A 482 -20.24 -10.26 -10.81
CA GLU A 482 -19.13 -10.60 -11.71
C GLU A 482 -19.28 -12.04 -12.24
N THR A 483 -19.60 -12.98 -11.35
CA THR A 483 -19.82 -14.39 -11.72
C THR A 483 -21.04 -14.55 -12.63
N LEU A 484 -22.17 -13.93 -12.30
CA LEU A 484 -23.37 -13.96 -13.13
C LEU A 484 -23.14 -13.33 -14.52
N ARG A 485 -22.25 -12.34 -14.62
CA ARG A 485 -21.95 -11.65 -15.86
C ARG A 485 -20.98 -12.43 -16.75
N TYR A 486 -19.93 -13.01 -16.18
CA TYR A 486 -18.83 -13.60 -16.95
C TYR A 486 -18.82 -15.13 -16.97
N ASP A 487 -19.48 -15.82 -16.02
CA ASP A 487 -19.65 -17.27 -16.02
C ASP A 487 -21.05 -17.67 -16.53
N ARG A 488 -21.11 -18.02 -17.82
CA ARG A 488 -22.36 -18.45 -18.48
C ARG A 488 -22.96 -19.71 -17.86
N GLU A 489 -22.13 -20.63 -17.35
CA GLU A 489 -22.61 -21.86 -16.70
C GLU A 489 -23.26 -21.53 -15.37
N ALA A 490 -22.62 -20.68 -14.57
CA ALA A 490 -23.16 -20.22 -13.29
C ALA A 490 -24.49 -19.48 -13.50
N ARG A 491 -24.56 -18.57 -14.48
CA ARG A 491 -25.80 -17.86 -14.82
C ARG A 491 -26.92 -18.81 -15.24
N ALA A 492 -26.64 -19.78 -16.12
CA ALA A 492 -27.64 -20.74 -16.56
C ALA A 492 -28.21 -21.57 -15.40
N LYS A 493 -27.33 -22.05 -14.51
CA LYS A 493 -27.73 -22.80 -13.31
C LYS A 493 -28.54 -21.96 -12.33
N PHE A 494 -28.18 -20.70 -12.15
CA PHE A 494 -28.95 -19.78 -11.31
C PHE A 494 -30.37 -19.58 -11.88
N LEU A 495 -30.50 -19.33 -13.18
CA LEU A 495 -31.80 -19.11 -13.82
C LEU A 495 -32.70 -20.35 -13.78
N ASP A 496 -32.14 -21.54 -14.04
CA ASP A 496 -32.86 -22.80 -13.93
C ASP A 496 -33.41 -23.01 -12.51
N LYS A 497 -32.55 -22.77 -11.52
CA LYS A 497 -32.90 -22.85 -10.09
C LYS A 497 -33.97 -21.84 -9.68
N LEU A 498 -33.86 -20.59 -10.15
CA LEU A 498 -34.89 -19.58 -9.93
C LEU A 498 -36.24 -20.02 -10.54
N GLY A 499 -36.23 -20.65 -11.71
CA GLY A 499 -37.43 -21.20 -12.34
C GLY A 499 -38.14 -22.28 -11.51
N HIS A 500 -37.40 -23.01 -10.66
CA HIS A 500 -37.97 -23.98 -9.72
C HIS A 500 -38.48 -23.33 -8.43
N LEU A 501 -37.73 -22.37 -7.88
CA LEU A 501 -38.06 -21.70 -6.62
C LEU A 501 -39.21 -20.70 -6.76
N ALA A 502 -39.23 -19.93 -7.85
CA ALA A 502 -40.21 -18.90 -8.12
C ALA A 502 -40.57 -18.89 -9.62
N PRO A 503 -41.43 -19.82 -10.07
CA PRO A 503 -41.87 -19.87 -11.46
C PRO A 503 -42.51 -18.54 -11.91
N GLY A 504 -42.00 -17.96 -13.00
CA GLY A 504 -42.54 -16.71 -13.56
C GLY A 504 -41.99 -15.43 -12.94
N HIS A 505 -40.93 -15.50 -12.12
CA HIS A 505 -40.27 -14.31 -11.57
C HIS A 505 -39.82 -13.35 -12.69
N PRO A 506 -40.03 -12.01 -12.57
CA PRO A 506 -39.78 -11.04 -13.64
C PRO A 506 -38.30 -10.68 -13.85
N LEU A 507 -37.36 -11.49 -13.36
CA LEU A 507 -35.92 -11.21 -13.50
C LEU A 507 -35.52 -11.29 -14.98
N ASP A 508 -34.82 -10.28 -15.49
CA ASP A 508 -34.23 -10.31 -16.84
C ASP A 508 -33.17 -11.42 -16.93
N PRO A 509 -33.38 -12.48 -17.74
CA PRO A 509 -32.41 -13.57 -17.89
C PRO A 509 -31.07 -13.12 -18.50
N ALA A 510 -31.07 -12.01 -19.25
CA ALA A 510 -29.85 -11.45 -19.80
C ALA A 510 -29.02 -10.69 -18.76
N LEU A 511 -29.63 -10.30 -17.62
CA LEU A 511 -29.04 -9.47 -16.57
C LEU A 511 -28.38 -8.22 -17.16
N SER A 512 -29.12 -7.52 -18.04
CA SER A 512 -28.60 -6.40 -18.82
C SER A 512 -28.24 -5.21 -17.92
N SER A 513 -29.13 -4.89 -16.98
CA SER A 513 -28.98 -3.84 -15.97
C SER A 513 -29.46 -4.35 -14.60
N PRO A 514 -28.71 -5.28 -13.96
CA PRO A 514 -29.13 -5.85 -12.70
C PRO A 514 -29.05 -4.80 -11.59
N THR A 515 -29.85 -4.98 -10.54
CA THR A 515 -29.81 -4.14 -9.35
C THR A 515 -29.27 -4.94 -8.18
N LEU A 516 -28.28 -4.40 -7.47
CA LEU A 516 -27.71 -4.99 -6.26
C LEU A 516 -27.97 -4.05 -5.08
N VAL A 517 -28.59 -4.59 -4.03
CA VAL A 517 -28.95 -3.89 -2.81
C VAL A 517 -28.08 -4.39 -1.66
N TYR A 518 -27.31 -3.50 -1.05
CA TYR A 518 -26.62 -3.78 0.22
C TYR A 518 -27.52 -3.36 1.39
N ALA A 519 -28.13 -4.34 2.05
CA ALA A 519 -28.99 -4.15 3.20
C ALA A 519 -28.20 -4.24 4.51
N ILE A 520 -28.04 -3.11 5.22
CA ILE A 520 -27.08 -3.00 6.32
C ILE A 520 -27.76 -2.59 7.62
N LEU A 521 -27.55 -3.37 8.67
CA LEU A 521 -27.83 -2.99 10.05
C LEU A 521 -26.51 -2.71 10.80
N LEU A 522 -26.30 -1.47 11.22
CA LEU A 522 -25.18 -1.13 12.09
C LEU A 522 -25.45 -1.52 13.55
N LYS A 523 -24.37 -1.71 14.33
CA LYS A 523 -24.44 -1.98 15.77
C LYS A 523 -25.37 -0.99 16.48
N ASP A 524 -26.15 -1.50 17.41
CA ASP A 524 -27.14 -0.74 18.21
C ASP A 524 -28.22 0.00 17.40
N GLY A 525 -28.32 -0.22 16.09
CA GLY A 525 -29.31 0.43 15.24
C GLY A 525 -28.98 1.89 14.91
N VAL A 526 -27.69 2.27 15.01
CA VAL A 526 -27.23 3.60 14.59
C VAL A 526 -27.59 3.83 13.12
N PRO A 527 -28.13 4.99 12.74
CA PRO A 527 -28.44 5.28 11.34
C PRO A 527 -27.23 5.12 10.44
N LEU A 528 -27.41 4.50 9.27
CA LEU A 528 -26.35 4.41 8.26
C LEU A 528 -26.20 5.77 7.59
N THR A 529 -25.08 6.43 7.85
CA THR A 529 -24.75 7.76 7.30
C THR A 529 -23.31 7.74 6.82
N SER A 530 -22.93 8.76 6.04
CA SER A 530 -21.52 8.95 5.67
C SER A 530 -20.61 9.09 6.90
N GLN A 531 -21.13 9.53 8.05
CA GLN A 531 -20.38 9.69 9.29
C GLN A 531 -20.31 8.41 10.13
N SER A 532 -21.35 7.56 10.08
CA SER A 532 -21.39 6.31 10.86
C SER A 532 -20.67 5.14 10.18
N LEU A 533 -20.45 5.22 8.85
CA LEU A 533 -19.64 4.26 8.11
C LEU A 533 -18.16 4.41 8.47
N PHE A 534 -17.53 3.30 8.86
CA PHE A 534 -16.08 3.23 9.03
C PHE A 534 -15.36 3.61 7.72
N ALA A 535 -14.24 4.32 7.79
CA ALA A 535 -13.60 4.87 6.60
C ALA A 535 -13.18 3.83 5.56
N PHE A 536 -12.61 2.70 5.98
CA PHE A 536 -12.33 1.59 5.07
C PHE A 536 -13.58 0.96 4.48
N ALA A 537 -14.70 0.95 5.20
CA ALA A 537 -15.97 0.50 4.65
C ALA A 537 -16.49 1.49 3.60
N LYS A 538 -16.28 2.81 3.77
CA LYS A 538 -16.55 3.82 2.72
C LYS A 538 -15.72 3.54 1.46
N VAL A 539 -14.41 3.34 1.63
CA VAL A 539 -13.49 3.03 0.52
C VAL A 539 -13.91 1.74 -0.20
N SER A 540 -14.12 0.66 0.57
CA SER A 540 -14.54 -0.65 0.01
C SER A 540 -15.88 -0.59 -0.70
N LEU A 541 -16.84 0.17 -0.17
CA LEU A 541 -18.13 0.42 -0.80
C LEU A 541 -17.97 1.18 -2.12
N LEU A 542 -17.16 2.25 -2.15
CA LEU A 542 -16.89 2.99 -3.39
C LEU A 542 -16.21 2.12 -4.44
N HIS A 543 -15.32 1.21 -4.05
CA HIS A 543 -14.67 0.28 -4.98
C HIS A 543 -15.67 -0.72 -5.55
N ALA A 544 -16.47 -1.35 -4.70
CA ALA A 544 -17.51 -2.26 -5.14
C ALA A 544 -18.51 -1.53 -6.06
N ALA A 545 -18.98 -0.35 -5.65
CA ALA A 545 -19.92 0.44 -6.43
C ALA A 545 -19.34 0.85 -7.80
N THR A 546 -18.09 1.31 -7.85
CA THR A 546 -17.45 1.71 -9.12
C THR A 546 -17.29 0.53 -10.07
N ALA A 547 -16.85 -0.63 -9.57
CA ALA A 547 -16.71 -1.84 -10.37
C ALA A 547 -18.06 -2.35 -10.88
N LEU A 548 -19.08 -2.35 -10.02
CA LEU A 548 -20.45 -2.74 -10.34
C LEU A 548 -21.07 -1.78 -11.38
N GLN A 549 -20.91 -0.46 -11.20
CA GLN A 549 -21.38 0.55 -12.15
C GLN A 549 -20.66 0.43 -13.51
N GLY A 550 -19.37 0.10 -13.51
CA GLY A 550 -18.62 -0.22 -14.74
C GLY A 550 -19.17 -1.45 -15.46
N MET A 551 -19.80 -2.37 -14.73
CA MET A 551 -20.60 -3.47 -15.26
C MET A 551 -22.08 -3.08 -15.49
N GLY A 552 -22.45 -1.80 -15.52
CA GLY A 552 -23.84 -1.38 -15.76
C GLY A 552 -24.85 -1.85 -14.71
N VAL A 553 -24.39 -2.09 -13.47
CA VAL A 553 -25.23 -2.50 -12.33
C VAL A 553 -25.73 -1.26 -11.60
N CYS A 554 -27.01 -1.25 -11.24
CA CYS A 554 -27.55 -0.28 -10.29
C CYS A 554 -27.22 -0.72 -8.86
N VAL A 555 -26.58 0.14 -8.06
CA VAL A 555 -26.16 -0.20 -6.69
C VAL A 555 -26.96 0.64 -5.71
N GLU A 556 -27.73 -0.01 -4.87
CA GLU A 556 -28.55 0.61 -3.83
C GLU A 556 -28.03 0.24 -2.44
N ILE A 557 -28.18 1.15 -1.48
CA ILE A 557 -27.81 0.90 -0.08
C ILE A 557 -29.05 1.07 0.79
N ALA A 558 -29.48 -0.02 1.41
CA ALA A 558 -30.69 -0.05 2.21
C ALA A 558 -30.37 -0.10 3.71
N PRO A 559 -30.57 1.01 4.47
CA PRO A 559 -30.43 0.98 5.91
C PRO A 559 -31.55 0.16 6.55
N ILE A 560 -31.18 -0.79 7.42
CA ILE A 560 -32.13 -1.60 8.17
C ILE A 560 -32.40 -0.95 9.53
N SER A 561 -33.67 -0.73 9.85
CA SER A 561 -34.09 -0.20 11.15
C SER A 561 -34.16 -1.29 12.21
N ARG A 562 -33.89 -0.92 13.47
CA ARG A 562 -33.97 -1.84 14.63
C ARG A 562 -35.18 -1.54 15.50
N THR A 563 -35.97 -2.55 15.85
CA THR A 563 -37.08 -2.43 16.80
C THR A 563 -36.88 -3.33 18.02
N ARG A 564 -37.25 -2.84 19.21
CA ARG A 564 -37.32 -3.66 20.44
C ARG A 564 -38.61 -4.45 20.40
N SER A 565 -38.57 -5.76 20.66
CA SER A 565 -39.81 -6.52 20.83
C SER A 565 -40.57 -5.96 22.04
N THR A 566 -41.78 -5.47 21.81
CA THR A 566 -42.76 -5.29 22.89
C THR A 566 -43.21 -6.69 23.29
N GLY A 567 -42.77 -7.14 24.46
CA GLY A 567 -43.39 -8.29 25.12
C GLY A 567 -44.89 -8.05 25.27
N ALA A 568 -45.67 -9.12 25.12
CA ALA A 568 -47.12 -9.16 25.19
C ALA A 568 -47.71 -8.25 26.28
N ALA A 569 -48.51 -7.26 25.87
CA ALA A 569 -49.46 -6.60 26.76
C ALA A 569 -50.76 -7.38 26.69
N ASP A 570 -50.91 -8.29 27.66
CA ASP A 570 -52.13 -9.00 27.97
C ASP A 570 -53.28 -8.01 28.21
N GLY A 571 -54.47 -8.39 27.75
CA GLY A 571 -55.65 -7.54 27.79
C GLY A 571 -56.09 -7.21 29.22
N GLN A 572 -56.07 -5.93 29.58
CA GLN A 572 -56.94 -5.41 30.64
C GLN A 572 -57.68 -4.16 30.16
N VAL A 573 -58.95 -4.40 29.82
CA VAL A 573 -60.00 -3.38 29.75
C VAL A 573 -60.13 -2.74 31.13
N LYS A 574 -59.60 -1.52 31.30
CA LYS A 574 -60.00 -0.65 32.42
C LYS A 574 -61.27 0.10 32.00
N LYS A 575 -62.40 -0.32 32.58
CA LYS A 575 -63.63 0.46 32.68
C LYS A 575 -63.31 1.84 33.25
N LEU A 576 -63.64 2.90 32.50
CA LEU A 576 -63.87 4.21 33.10
C LEU A 576 -65.16 4.12 33.91
N ALA A 577 -65.04 4.28 35.23
CA ALA A 577 -66.16 4.64 36.09
C ALA A 577 -66.27 6.17 36.10
N VAL A 578 -67.51 6.60 35.91
CA VAL A 578 -68.03 7.95 36.09
C VAL A 578 -67.91 8.32 37.58
N ASP A 579 -67.27 9.46 37.87
CA ASP A 579 -67.79 10.57 38.67
C ASP A 579 -66.79 11.74 38.66
#